data_AF-A0AAV7F254-F1
#
_entry.id   AF-A0AAV7F254-F1
#
_cell.length_a   1.000
_cell.length_b   1.000
_cell.length_c   1.000
_cell.angle_alpha   90.00
_cell.angle_beta   90.00
_cell.angle_gamma   90.00
#
_symmetry.space_group_name_H-M   'P 1'
#
loop_
_entity.id
_entity.type
_entity.pdbx_description
1 polymer ?
#
loop_
_entity_poly.entity_id
_entity_poly.type
_entity_poly.pdbx_seq_one_letter_code
_entity_poly.pdbx_strand_id
1 'polypeptide(L)'
;MSSMLQEPPTEVCSNLSLSDTLLHPLLVSANRESLDESLAVLLDASKSATGRSNLASKRVIPHLLRLSVILAQKLRRPSTHLLSSLRILRNLCAGESLNINSFIQSGGVEAIEDIFNSVQFDPQTVCIGLQALANVLLAGNEHLVDVWDHFFPLGFVEVAKVRDKGVCDLLCRILYTLCRGDDRRLSRIGGDQGVMIITEIISTASTAGFEGDYLPWLLSKICYEATFFNQLFVQLSSTNSSRYRSDNVRDVLFTREQVFLLSLLSRIHEQVVSGDFGLAVLQILKKASTAIHTTLCPSTIDTLAVEILEYTLIILRDICAHVCQDGQSRDSPSAVELLLSSGLLTFLLDLLRQLEPPEIVKKSRPQELNQGKLRYPYKGYRGDIVSVIANCAFRRKQVQDEIRQQNGILLLLEQCVVDEGNPFLREKGLWAVRNLLEGNEENQREVAELKLQGTVDTPEVTDLGMRVEVDPESGRAKLVNVSPSKLEEMDGVC
;
A
#
# COMPACT_ATOMS: atom_id res chain seq x y z
N MET A 1 7.49 -26.79 -30.80
CA MET A 1 8.57 -27.80 -30.89
C MET A 1 9.68 -27.25 -31.78
N SER A 2 10.64 -26.55 -31.18
CA SER A 2 11.94 -26.29 -31.80
C SER A 2 12.95 -26.56 -30.68
N SER A 3 13.81 -27.55 -30.90
CA SER A 3 14.66 -28.13 -29.85
C SER A 3 15.68 -27.11 -29.36
N MET A 4 15.57 -26.73 -28.09
CA MET A 4 16.72 -26.22 -27.35
C MET A 4 17.74 -27.35 -27.25
N LEU A 5 18.76 -27.30 -28.09
CA LEU A 5 19.98 -28.08 -27.88
C LEU A 5 20.65 -27.52 -26.63
N GLN A 6 20.55 -28.26 -25.52
CA GLN A 6 21.47 -28.14 -24.40
C GLN A 6 22.83 -28.62 -24.90
N GLU A 7 23.77 -27.69 -25.09
CA GLU A 7 25.17 -28.04 -25.32
C GLU A 7 25.74 -28.77 -24.10
N PRO A 8 26.56 -29.83 -24.29
CA PRO A 8 27.15 -30.59 -23.20
C PRO A 8 28.14 -29.75 -22.37
N PRO A 9 28.24 -30.00 -21.05
CA PRO A 9 28.99 -29.17 -20.10
C PRO A 9 30.51 -29.06 -20.39
N THR A 10 31.09 -30.06 -21.06
CA THR A 10 32.52 -30.10 -21.42
C THR A 10 32.92 -29.16 -22.56
N GLU A 11 31.99 -28.68 -23.40
CA GLU A 11 32.31 -27.75 -24.51
C GLU A 11 32.41 -26.28 -24.05
N VAL A 12 31.90 -25.95 -22.87
CA VAL A 12 31.88 -24.56 -22.37
C VAL A 12 33.31 -24.09 -22.00
N CYS A 13 34.11 -24.95 -21.37
CA CYS A 13 35.47 -24.58 -20.94
C CYS A 13 36.47 -24.47 -22.10
N SER A 14 36.36 -25.32 -23.12
CA SER A 14 37.24 -25.31 -24.30
C SER A 14 36.95 -24.12 -25.22
N ASN A 15 35.68 -23.73 -25.37
CA ASN A 15 35.28 -22.59 -26.20
C ASN A 15 35.53 -21.21 -25.54
N LEU A 16 35.61 -21.14 -24.20
CA LEU A 16 35.75 -19.88 -23.47
C LEU A 16 37.19 -19.43 -23.22
N SER A 17 38.22 -20.23 -23.54
CA SER A 17 39.65 -19.88 -23.32
C SER A 17 39.90 -19.32 -21.91
N LEU A 18 39.43 -20.02 -20.88
CA LEU A 18 39.66 -19.65 -19.47
C LEU A 18 41.12 -19.93 -19.11
N SER A 19 41.84 -18.95 -18.54
CA SER A 19 43.25 -19.13 -18.20
C SER A 19 43.44 -20.13 -17.07
N ASP A 20 44.46 -21.01 -17.16
CA ASP A 20 44.80 -21.95 -16.08
C ASP A 20 45.08 -21.25 -14.75
N THR A 21 45.63 -20.03 -14.78
CA THR A 21 45.86 -19.20 -13.59
C THR A 21 44.57 -18.81 -12.84
N LEU A 22 43.43 -18.79 -13.53
CA LEU A 22 42.12 -18.51 -12.93
C LEU A 22 41.51 -19.77 -12.32
N LEU A 23 41.62 -20.90 -13.01
CA LEU A 23 40.96 -22.15 -12.63
C LEU A 23 41.74 -22.91 -11.56
N HIS A 24 43.07 -22.90 -11.63
CA HIS A 24 43.94 -23.68 -10.75
C HIS A 24 43.64 -23.48 -9.25
N PRO A 25 43.44 -22.25 -8.72
CA PRO A 25 43.09 -22.06 -7.31
C PRO A 25 41.75 -22.70 -6.89
N LEU A 26 40.78 -22.76 -7.80
CA LEU A 26 39.47 -23.38 -7.56
C LEU A 26 39.57 -24.91 -7.59
N LEU A 27 40.30 -25.45 -8.58
CA LEU A 27 40.57 -26.88 -8.74
C LEU A 27 41.29 -27.45 -7.51
N VAL A 28 42.37 -26.77 -7.07
CA VAL A 28 43.13 -27.16 -5.87
C VAL A 28 42.27 -27.05 -4.61
N SER A 29 41.47 -25.99 -4.49
CA SER A 29 40.60 -25.80 -3.32
C SER A 29 39.54 -26.90 -3.19
N ALA A 30 39.03 -27.41 -4.32
CA ALA A 30 38.06 -28.50 -4.38
C ALA A 30 38.70 -29.90 -4.41
N ASN A 31 40.00 -30.00 -4.65
CA ASN A 31 40.72 -31.24 -4.92
C ASN A 31 40.08 -32.03 -6.09
N ARG A 32 39.87 -31.35 -7.23
CA ARG A 32 39.26 -31.91 -8.44
C ARG A 32 39.99 -31.41 -9.68
N GLU A 33 39.84 -32.14 -10.78
CA GLU A 33 40.53 -31.84 -12.06
C GLU A 33 39.64 -31.08 -13.05
N SER A 34 38.30 -31.17 -12.90
CA SER A 34 37.35 -30.44 -13.73
C SER A 34 36.68 -29.27 -12.99
N LEU A 35 36.31 -28.24 -13.74
CA LEU A 35 35.59 -27.08 -13.20
C LEU A 35 34.21 -27.49 -12.67
N ASP A 36 33.50 -28.37 -13.38
CA ASP A 36 32.17 -28.85 -12.98
C ASP A 36 32.19 -29.53 -11.61
N GLU A 37 33.09 -30.49 -11.43
CA GLU A 37 33.26 -31.19 -10.15
C GLU A 37 33.72 -30.22 -9.06
N SER A 38 34.60 -29.28 -9.41
CA SER A 38 35.08 -28.28 -8.46
C SER A 38 33.95 -27.39 -7.95
N LEU A 39 33.12 -26.83 -8.83
CA LEU A 39 31.99 -26.00 -8.43
C LEU A 39 30.96 -26.80 -7.63
N ALA A 40 30.72 -28.07 -7.97
CA ALA A 40 29.81 -28.93 -7.21
C ALA A 40 30.31 -29.15 -5.75
N VAL A 41 31.60 -29.48 -5.58
CA VAL A 41 32.21 -29.68 -4.26
C VAL A 41 32.24 -28.39 -3.45
N LEU A 42 32.63 -27.27 -4.07
CA LEU A 42 32.66 -25.96 -3.41
C LEU A 42 31.25 -25.51 -2.99
N LEU A 43 30.25 -25.74 -3.83
CA LEU A 43 28.86 -25.43 -3.53
C LEU A 43 28.37 -26.23 -2.33
N ASP A 44 28.68 -27.52 -2.26
CA ASP A 44 28.27 -28.35 -1.14
C ASP A 44 28.96 -27.92 0.17
N ALA A 45 30.27 -27.71 0.13
CA ALA A 45 31.03 -27.22 1.28
C ALA A 45 30.50 -25.88 1.81
N SER A 46 30.15 -24.95 0.92
CA SER A 46 29.69 -23.60 1.29
C SER A 46 28.38 -23.57 2.10
N LYS A 47 27.59 -24.65 2.11
CA LYS A 47 26.32 -24.72 2.84
C LYS A 47 26.51 -24.74 4.37
N SER A 48 27.62 -25.30 4.86
CA SER A 48 27.90 -25.45 6.29
C SER A 48 28.78 -24.32 6.82
N ALA A 49 28.61 -23.93 8.09
CA ALA A 49 29.46 -22.90 8.71
C ALA A 49 30.96 -23.30 8.69
N THR A 50 31.26 -24.55 9.05
CA THR A 50 32.61 -25.11 9.01
C THR A 50 33.20 -25.07 7.60
N GLY A 51 32.41 -25.43 6.59
CA GLY A 51 32.85 -25.38 5.20
C GLY A 51 33.12 -23.96 4.72
N ARG A 52 32.30 -22.97 5.10
CA ARG A 52 32.56 -21.55 4.81
C ARG A 52 33.86 -21.04 5.41
N SER A 53 34.14 -21.39 6.67
CA SER A 53 35.37 -21.02 7.36
C SER A 53 36.60 -21.70 6.72
N ASN A 54 36.50 -22.99 6.39
CA ASN A 54 37.55 -23.72 5.67
C ASN A 54 37.85 -23.09 4.30
N LEU A 55 36.82 -22.71 3.54
CA LEU A 55 36.98 -22.06 2.24
C LEU A 55 37.53 -20.63 2.35
N ALA A 56 37.25 -19.92 3.45
CA ALA A 56 37.83 -18.61 3.72
C ALA A 56 39.37 -18.67 3.77
N SER A 57 39.91 -19.69 4.45
CA SER A 57 41.36 -19.92 4.52
C SER A 57 42.03 -20.15 3.16
N LYS A 58 41.26 -20.67 2.18
CA LYS A 58 41.72 -20.98 0.82
C LYS A 58 41.60 -19.81 -0.16
N ARG A 59 41.07 -18.65 0.27
CA ARG A 59 40.94 -17.43 -0.54
C ARG A 59 40.26 -17.66 -1.90
N VAL A 60 39.15 -18.40 -1.90
CA VAL A 60 38.43 -18.76 -3.13
C VAL A 60 37.61 -17.61 -3.74
N ILE A 61 37.25 -16.60 -2.94
CA ILE A 61 36.35 -15.51 -3.35
C ILE A 61 36.86 -14.68 -4.54
N PRO A 62 38.10 -14.14 -4.55
CA PRO A 62 38.60 -13.36 -5.68
C PRO A 62 38.53 -14.13 -7.02
N HIS A 63 38.81 -15.44 -6.95
CA HIS A 63 38.81 -16.33 -8.10
C HIS A 63 37.38 -16.62 -8.59
N LEU A 64 36.43 -16.84 -7.67
CA LEU A 64 35.02 -17.01 -8.00
C LEU A 64 34.40 -15.74 -8.58
N LEU A 65 34.75 -14.55 -8.05
CA LEU A 65 34.31 -13.27 -8.58
C LEU A 65 34.80 -13.09 -10.02
N ARG A 66 36.11 -13.24 -10.25
CA ARG A 66 36.70 -13.11 -11.59
C ARG A 66 36.13 -14.12 -12.59
N LEU A 67 35.93 -15.37 -12.16
CA LEU A 67 35.27 -16.39 -12.98
C LEU A 67 33.85 -15.95 -13.36
N SER A 68 33.07 -15.48 -12.39
CA SER A 68 31.68 -15.06 -12.60
C SER A 68 31.59 -13.89 -13.58
N VAL A 69 32.45 -12.87 -13.45
CA VAL A 69 32.50 -11.73 -14.38
C VAL A 69 32.83 -12.18 -15.80
N ILE A 70 33.86 -13.03 -15.98
CA ILE A 70 34.25 -13.52 -17.31
C ILE A 70 33.14 -14.34 -17.95
N LEU A 71 32.50 -15.23 -17.19
CA LEU A 71 31.39 -16.04 -17.69
C LEU A 71 30.23 -15.16 -18.14
N ALA A 72 29.86 -14.15 -17.34
CA ALA A 72 28.80 -13.21 -17.65
C ALA A 72 29.11 -12.41 -18.93
N GLN A 73 30.31 -11.83 -19.03
CA GLN A 73 30.72 -11.00 -20.17
C GLN A 73 30.83 -11.77 -21.49
N LYS A 74 31.40 -12.99 -21.45
CA LYS A 74 31.60 -13.80 -22.65
C LYS A 74 30.32 -14.45 -23.15
N LEU A 75 29.50 -14.99 -22.25
CA LEU A 75 28.29 -15.71 -22.63
C LEU A 75 27.09 -14.78 -22.80
N ARG A 76 27.06 -13.63 -22.12
CA ARG A 76 25.94 -12.66 -22.11
C ARG A 76 24.58 -13.28 -21.78
N ARG A 77 24.59 -14.43 -21.10
CA ARG A 77 23.41 -15.21 -20.69
C ARG A 77 23.74 -16.00 -19.43
N PRO A 78 22.74 -16.34 -18.59
CA PRO A 78 22.96 -17.19 -17.42
C PRO A 78 23.44 -18.58 -17.84
N SER A 79 24.60 -18.98 -17.35
CA SER A 79 25.13 -20.34 -17.49
C SER A 79 25.08 -21.10 -16.16
N THR A 80 25.07 -22.43 -16.22
CA THR A 80 25.11 -23.28 -15.03
C THR A 80 26.34 -23.00 -14.16
N HIS A 81 27.49 -22.73 -14.79
CA HIS A 81 28.73 -22.34 -14.10
C HIS A 81 28.62 -20.98 -13.42
N LEU A 82 28.03 -19.97 -14.09
CA LEU A 82 27.83 -18.65 -13.52
C LEU A 82 26.90 -18.72 -12.31
N LEU A 83 25.75 -19.36 -12.46
CA LEU A 83 24.78 -19.51 -11.38
C LEU A 83 25.36 -20.29 -10.19
N SER A 84 26.16 -21.33 -10.46
CA SER A 84 26.84 -22.09 -9.40
C SER A 84 27.88 -21.23 -8.67
N SER A 85 28.69 -20.46 -9.41
CA SER A 85 29.69 -19.55 -8.84
C SER A 85 29.06 -18.49 -7.95
N LEU A 86 27.97 -17.86 -8.42
CA LEU A 86 27.21 -16.88 -7.64
C LEU A 86 26.56 -17.51 -6.40
N ARG A 87 26.02 -18.72 -6.50
CA ARG A 87 25.46 -19.45 -5.35
C ARG A 87 26.52 -19.75 -4.29
N ILE A 88 27.73 -20.12 -4.72
CA ILE A 88 28.87 -20.32 -3.82
C ILE A 88 29.22 -18.99 -3.15
N LEU A 89 29.38 -17.90 -3.92
CA LEU A 89 29.70 -16.57 -3.38
C LEU A 89 28.68 -16.09 -2.34
N ARG A 90 27.38 -16.17 -2.66
CA ARG A 90 26.29 -15.87 -1.73
C ARG A 90 26.41 -16.69 -0.44
N ASN A 91 26.63 -17.99 -0.57
CA ASN A 91 26.76 -18.87 0.59
C ASN A 91 27.98 -18.50 1.43
N LEU A 92 29.15 -18.27 0.81
CA LEU A 92 30.38 -17.89 1.51
C LEU A 92 30.21 -16.59 2.31
N CYS A 93 29.43 -15.64 1.80
CA CYS A 93 29.14 -14.38 2.50
C CYS A 93 28.12 -14.54 3.64
N ALA A 94 27.54 -15.72 3.88
CA ALA A 94 26.54 -15.93 4.93
C ALA A 94 27.19 -16.04 6.32
N GLY A 95 27.35 -14.90 6.99
CA GLY A 95 27.74 -14.80 8.40
C GLY A 95 29.20 -15.15 8.72
N GLU A 96 30.08 -15.20 7.72
CA GLU A 96 31.51 -15.46 7.89
C GLU A 96 32.32 -14.20 7.54
N SER A 97 32.81 -13.48 8.55
CA SER A 97 33.43 -12.15 8.39
C SER A 97 34.66 -12.16 7.48
N LEU A 98 35.47 -13.22 7.50
CA LEU A 98 36.65 -13.33 6.63
C LEU A 98 36.26 -13.37 5.15
N ASN A 99 35.18 -14.10 4.83
CA ASN A 99 34.65 -14.18 3.48
C ASN A 99 34.05 -12.84 3.04
N ILE A 100 33.26 -12.20 3.91
CA ILE A 100 32.63 -10.90 3.62
C ILE A 100 33.70 -9.83 3.36
N ASN A 101 34.72 -9.75 4.21
CA ASN A 101 35.84 -8.83 4.03
C ASN A 101 36.61 -9.13 2.74
N SER A 102 36.88 -10.41 2.44
CA SER A 102 37.53 -10.80 1.19
C SER A 102 36.69 -10.46 -0.04
N PHE A 103 35.36 -10.52 0.04
CA PHE A 103 34.45 -10.16 -1.04
C PHE A 103 34.57 -8.67 -1.37
N ILE A 104 34.47 -7.81 -0.35
CA ILE A 104 34.59 -6.35 -0.52
C ILE A 104 35.97 -5.95 -1.02
N GLN A 105 37.04 -6.46 -0.39
CA GLN A 105 38.43 -6.15 -0.78
C GLN A 105 38.76 -6.59 -2.21
N SER A 106 37.98 -7.49 -2.79
CA SER A 106 38.15 -7.98 -4.16
C SER A 106 37.24 -7.27 -5.17
N GLY A 107 36.62 -6.14 -4.80
CA GLY A 107 35.69 -5.42 -5.68
C GLY A 107 34.38 -6.18 -5.91
N GLY A 108 33.90 -6.93 -4.90
CA GLY A 108 32.75 -7.81 -5.06
C GLY A 108 31.45 -7.09 -5.44
N VAL A 109 31.25 -5.85 -4.98
CA VAL A 109 30.06 -5.05 -5.32
C VAL A 109 30.09 -4.66 -6.80
N GLU A 110 31.18 -4.05 -7.27
CA GLU A 110 31.43 -3.73 -8.69
C GLU A 110 31.30 -4.98 -9.58
N ALA A 111 31.88 -6.10 -9.16
CA ALA A 111 31.78 -7.36 -9.91
C ALA A 111 30.33 -7.87 -10.05
N ILE A 112 29.48 -7.71 -9.02
CA ILE A 112 28.07 -8.09 -9.09
C ILE A 112 27.31 -7.16 -10.05
N GLU A 113 27.59 -5.86 -10.01
CA GLU A 113 27.02 -4.89 -10.95
C GLU A 113 27.41 -5.21 -12.40
N ASP A 114 28.69 -5.48 -12.66
CA ASP A 114 29.20 -5.90 -13.97
C ASP A 114 28.52 -7.16 -14.48
N ILE A 115 28.29 -8.14 -13.60
CA ILE A 115 27.58 -9.37 -13.93
C ILE A 115 26.14 -9.05 -14.33
N PHE A 116 25.42 -8.23 -13.55
CA PHE A 116 24.04 -7.84 -13.85
C PHE A 116 23.94 -7.16 -15.22
N ASN A 117 24.81 -6.20 -15.49
CA ASN A 117 24.89 -5.52 -16.78
C ASN A 117 25.17 -6.49 -17.94
N SER A 118 26.10 -7.42 -17.73
CA SER A 118 26.53 -8.38 -18.76
C SER A 118 25.44 -9.38 -19.14
N VAL A 119 24.61 -9.81 -18.18
CA VAL A 119 23.48 -10.73 -18.42
C VAL A 119 22.15 -10.01 -18.64
N GLN A 120 22.17 -8.69 -18.85
CA GLN A 120 20.97 -7.87 -19.08
C GLN A 120 19.91 -8.04 -17.98
N PHE A 121 20.36 -8.07 -16.72
CA PHE A 121 19.49 -8.18 -15.55
C PHE A 121 18.58 -9.42 -15.57
N ASP A 122 19.09 -10.56 -16.06
CA ASP A 122 18.42 -11.87 -15.93
C ASP A 122 17.90 -12.11 -14.49
N PRO A 123 16.59 -12.37 -14.29
CA PRO A 123 15.98 -12.43 -12.96
C PRO A 123 16.65 -13.40 -11.99
N GLN A 124 17.06 -14.58 -12.48
CA GLN A 124 17.67 -15.60 -11.63
C GLN A 124 19.06 -15.16 -11.17
N THR A 125 19.86 -14.59 -12.08
CA THR A 125 21.19 -14.07 -11.80
C THR A 125 21.12 -12.89 -10.82
N VAL A 126 20.21 -11.96 -11.07
CA VAL A 126 19.96 -10.79 -10.20
C VAL A 126 19.54 -11.24 -8.80
N CYS A 127 18.59 -12.17 -8.69
CA CYS A 127 18.19 -12.72 -7.39
C CYS A 127 19.37 -13.26 -6.57
N ILE A 128 20.23 -14.09 -7.17
CA ILE A 128 21.35 -14.70 -6.44
C ILE A 128 22.38 -13.63 -6.05
N GLY A 129 22.65 -12.67 -6.94
CA GLY A 129 23.57 -11.55 -6.67
C GLY A 129 23.05 -10.65 -5.54
N LEU A 130 21.77 -10.26 -5.57
CA LEU A 130 21.16 -9.49 -4.49
C LEU A 130 21.17 -10.25 -3.16
N GLN A 131 20.95 -11.58 -3.16
CA GLN A 131 21.11 -12.38 -1.95
C GLN A 131 22.55 -12.34 -1.41
N ALA A 132 23.56 -12.33 -2.28
CA ALA A 132 24.95 -12.18 -1.86
C ALA A 132 25.20 -10.80 -1.24
N LEU A 133 24.73 -9.72 -1.88
CA LEU A 133 24.82 -8.36 -1.34
C LEU A 133 24.07 -8.23 -0.01
N ALA A 134 22.87 -8.79 0.11
CA ALA A 134 22.09 -8.77 1.36
C ALA A 134 22.83 -9.46 2.52
N ASN A 135 23.59 -10.53 2.25
CA ASN A 135 24.42 -11.18 3.27
C ASN A 135 25.60 -10.30 3.70
N VAL A 136 26.21 -9.57 2.74
CA VAL A 136 27.32 -8.64 2.98
C VAL A 136 26.88 -7.43 3.82
N LEU A 137 25.69 -6.88 3.56
CA LEU A 137 25.15 -5.72 4.30
C LEU A 137 25.00 -5.97 5.81
N LEU A 138 24.87 -7.24 6.24
CA LEU A 138 24.71 -7.59 7.65
C LEU A 138 26.01 -7.49 8.47
N ALA A 139 27.17 -7.28 7.83
CA ALA A 139 28.46 -7.31 8.53
C ALA A 139 28.93 -5.96 9.11
N GLY A 140 28.32 -4.82 8.74
CA GLY A 140 28.69 -3.51 9.30
C GLY A 140 28.49 -2.32 8.36
N ASN A 141 28.70 -1.11 8.88
CA ASN A 141 28.37 0.15 8.20
C ASN A 141 29.23 0.44 6.96
N GLU A 142 30.50 0.06 6.93
CA GLU A 142 31.38 0.29 5.77
C GLU A 142 30.84 -0.39 4.52
N HIS A 143 30.26 -1.59 4.67
CA HIS A 143 29.66 -2.35 3.56
C HIS A 143 28.36 -1.72 3.05
N LEU A 144 27.60 -1.04 3.91
CA LEU A 144 26.40 -0.29 3.50
C LEU A 144 26.77 0.86 2.56
N VAL A 145 27.88 1.56 2.84
CA VAL A 145 28.35 2.68 2.02
C VAL A 145 28.76 2.18 0.63
N ASP A 146 29.54 1.10 0.57
CA ASP A 146 30.06 0.56 -0.70
C ASP A 146 28.93 0.12 -1.66
N VAL A 147 27.93 -0.63 -1.14
CA VAL A 147 26.76 -1.03 -1.94
C VAL A 147 25.92 0.16 -2.37
N TRP A 148 25.75 1.14 -1.48
CA TRP A 148 24.98 2.34 -1.79
C TRP A 148 25.65 3.16 -2.90
N ASP A 149 26.95 3.41 -2.81
CA ASP A 149 27.66 4.29 -3.73
C ASP A 149 27.78 3.69 -5.15
N HIS A 150 27.84 2.36 -5.27
CA HIS A 150 27.82 1.68 -6.58
C HIS A 150 26.42 1.67 -7.21
N PHE A 151 25.39 1.27 -6.45
CA PHE A 151 24.07 1.03 -7.05
C PHE A 151 23.17 2.26 -7.09
N PHE A 152 23.34 3.24 -6.20
CA PHE A 152 22.44 4.39 -6.15
C PHE A 152 22.83 5.50 -7.14
N PRO A 153 21.90 6.02 -7.97
CA PRO A 153 20.52 5.57 -8.13
C PRO A 153 20.34 4.55 -9.27
N LEU A 154 21.17 4.59 -10.30
CA LEU A 154 20.92 3.94 -11.59
C LEU A 154 20.89 2.41 -11.50
N GLY A 155 21.84 1.81 -10.79
CA GLY A 155 21.89 0.36 -10.59
C GLY A 155 20.61 -0.16 -9.92
N PHE A 156 20.12 0.53 -8.88
CA PHE A 156 18.86 0.16 -8.24
C PHE A 156 17.64 0.37 -9.14
N VAL A 157 17.63 1.38 -10.01
CA VAL A 157 16.55 1.55 -11.00
C VAL A 157 16.52 0.37 -11.98
N GLU A 158 17.67 -0.06 -12.51
CA GLU A 158 17.73 -1.19 -13.43
C GLU A 158 17.34 -2.51 -12.75
N VAL A 159 17.74 -2.73 -11.50
CA VAL A 159 17.26 -3.87 -10.70
C VAL A 159 15.74 -3.80 -10.48
N ALA A 160 15.18 -2.63 -10.16
CA ALA A 160 13.75 -2.45 -9.94
C ALA A 160 12.90 -2.70 -11.21
N LYS A 161 13.48 -2.46 -12.40
CA LYS A 161 12.85 -2.75 -13.70
C LYS A 161 12.71 -4.23 -13.99
N VAL A 162 13.43 -5.10 -13.29
CA VAL A 162 13.26 -6.54 -13.40
C VAL A 162 11.89 -6.91 -12.83
N ARG A 163 10.95 -7.27 -13.70
CA ARG A 163 9.55 -7.60 -13.33
C ARG A 163 9.42 -8.99 -12.71
N ASP A 164 10.25 -9.25 -11.71
CA ASP A 164 10.26 -10.50 -10.97
C ASP A 164 9.99 -10.23 -9.48
N LYS A 165 9.09 -11.03 -8.91
CA LYS A 165 8.67 -10.94 -7.52
C LYS A 165 9.85 -11.13 -6.54
N GLY A 166 10.69 -12.15 -6.78
CA GLY A 166 11.82 -12.45 -5.90
C GLY A 166 12.88 -11.35 -5.93
N VAL A 167 13.12 -10.75 -7.10
CA VAL A 167 14.00 -9.58 -7.23
C VAL A 167 13.43 -8.38 -6.48
N CYS A 168 12.12 -8.11 -6.64
CA CYS A 168 11.43 -7.02 -5.96
C CYS A 168 11.56 -7.11 -4.43
N ASP A 169 11.28 -8.29 -3.85
CA ASP A 169 11.33 -8.50 -2.40
C ASP A 169 12.75 -8.33 -1.85
N LEU A 170 13.75 -8.85 -2.57
CA LEU A 170 15.16 -8.70 -2.20
C LEU A 170 15.64 -7.25 -2.29
N LEU A 171 15.23 -6.52 -3.34
CA LEU A 171 15.54 -5.11 -3.48
C LEU A 171 14.92 -4.29 -2.34
N CYS A 172 13.65 -4.53 -2.00
CA CYS A 172 12.98 -3.86 -0.89
C CYS A 172 13.74 -4.11 0.44
N ARG A 173 14.15 -5.36 0.68
CA ARG A 173 14.95 -5.71 1.87
C ARG A 173 16.30 -4.98 1.91
N ILE A 174 17.01 -4.91 0.77
CA ILE A 174 18.29 -4.21 0.66
C ILE A 174 18.11 -2.72 0.93
N LEU A 175 17.17 -2.05 0.25
CA LEU A 175 16.92 -0.61 0.43
C LEU A 175 16.49 -0.28 1.86
N TYR A 176 15.61 -1.11 2.45
CA TYR A 176 15.22 -0.96 3.84
C TYR A 176 16.42 -1.09 4.79
N THR A 177 17.30 -2.07 4.56
CA THR A 177 18.50 -2.28 5.38
C THR A 177 19.48 -1.11 5.24
N LEU A 178 19.69 -0.59 4.02
CA LEU A 178 20.57 0.54 3.75
C LEU A 178 20.09 1.84 4.41
N CYS A 179 18.78 2.04 4.50
CA CYS A 179 18.18 3.25 5.09
C CYS A 179 17.90 3.14 6.58
N ARG A 180 18.01 1.95 7.17
CA ARG A 180 17.66 1.73 8.57
C ARG A 180 18.59 2.56 9.48
N GLY A 181 18.03 3.58 10.12
CA GLY A 181 18.77 4.47 11.02
C GLY A 181 19.66 5.50 10.31
N ASP A 182 19.44 5.74 9.01
CA ASP A 182 20.17 6.74 8.22
C ASP A 182 19.18 7.66 7.46
N ASP A 183 18.83 8.78 8.10
CA ASP A 183 17.89 9.77 7.56
C ASP A 183 18.39 10.41 6.26
N ARG A 184 19.72 10.45 6.02
CA ARG A 184 20.28 11.01 4.79
C ARG A 184 20.00 10.09 3.60
N ARG A 185 20.20 8.78 3.76
CA ARG A 185 19.84 7.80 2.72
C ARG A 185 18.33 7.74 2.50
N LEU A 186 17.55 7.78 3.59
CA LEU A 186 16.09 7.82 3.47
C LEU A 186 15.62 9.05 2.69
N SER A 187 16.19 10.23 2.96
CA SER A 187 15.93 11.46 2.19
C SER A 187 16.33 11.32 0.71
N ARG A 188 17.44 10.66 0.40
CA ARG A 188 17.86 10.39 -0.99
C ARG A 188 16.94 9.41 -1.71
N ILE A 189 16.44 8.37 -1.04
CA ILE A 189 15.41 7.47 -1.59
C ILE A 189 14.12 8.25 -1.90
N GLY A 190 13.76 9.17 -1.02
CA GLY A 190 12.57 9.98 -1.19
C GLY A 190 12.64 11.04 -2.28
N GLY A 191 13.82 11.60 -2.52
CA GLY A 191 14.03 12.67 -3.51
C GLY A 191 14.02 12.20 -4.97
N ASP A 192 14.32 13.12 -5.88
CA ASP A 192 14.13 12.98 -7.34
C ASP A 192 14.78 11.74 -7.97
N GLN A 193 15.97 11.37 -7.50
CA GLN A 193 16.69 10.20 -8.01
C GLN A 193 16.14 8.88 -7.44
N GLY A 194 15.74 8.89 -6.17
CA GLY A 194 15.25 7.70 -5.47
C GLY A 194 13.80 7.37 -5.77
N VAL A 195 12.95 8.38 -6.01
CA VAL A 195 11.53 8.16 -6.33
C VAL A 195 11.34 7.31 -7.58
N MET A 196 12.29 7.34 -8.53
CA MET A 196 12.27 6.45 -9.69
C MET A 196 12.42 4.98 -9.31
N ILE A 197 13.30 4.67 -8.35
CA ILE A 197 13.50 3.31 -7.84
C ILE A 197 12.18 2.80 -7.22
N ILE A 198 11.58 3.61 -6.36
CA ILE A 198 10.34 3.26 -5.65
C ILE A 198 9.16 3.14 -6.62
N THR A 199 9.10 3.99 -7.64
CA THR A 199 8.11 3.93 -8.73
C THR A 199 8.20 2.59 -9.46
N GLU A 200 9.42 2.17 -9.83
CA GLU A 200 9.65 0.90 -10.53
C GLU A 200 9.37 -0.31 -9.62
N ILE A 201 9.70 -0.23 -8.32
CA ILE A 201 9.33 -1.25 -7.33
C ILE A 201 7.80 -1.39 -7.23
N ILE A 202 7.07 -0.28 -7.13
CA ILE A 202 5.59 -0.30 -7.08
C ILE A 202 5.01 -0.88 -8.37
N SER A 203 5.56 -0.53 -9.53
CA SER A 203 5.13 -1.08 -10.81
C SER A 203 5.37 -2.59 -10.89
N THR A 204 6.51 -3.09 -10.41
CA THR A 204 6.78 -4.52 -10.32
C THR A 204 5.86 -5.22 -9.31
N ALA A 205 5.72 -4.68 -8.11
CA ALA A 205 4.90 -5.29 -7.05
C ALA A 205 3.40 -5.33 -7.40
N SER A 206 2.89 -4.33 -8.13
CA SER A 206 1.48 -4.30 -8.55
C SER A 206 1.17 -5.29 -9.68
N THR A 207 2.17 -5.70 -10.47
CA THR A 207 2.00 -6.56 -11.64
C THR A 207 2.44 -8.00 -11.42
N ALA A 208 3.64 -8.20 -10.84
CA ALA A 208 4.22 -9.50 -10.54
C ALA A 208 3.89 -10.00 -9.13
N GLY A 209 3.37 -9.12 -8.27
CA GLY A 209 3.19 -9.38 -6.84
C GLY A 209 4.46 -9.17 -6.03
N PHE A 210 4.33 -9.28 -4.71
CA PHE A 210 5.41 -9.21 -3.73
C PHE A 210 5.10 -10.16 -2.56
N GLU A 211 6.11 -10.50 -1.77
CA GLU A 211 6.00 -11.29 -0.55
C GLU A 211 6.78 -10.67 0.61
N GLY A 212 6.24 -10.82 1.82
CA GLY A 212 6.88 -10.34 3.05
C GLY A 212 6.63 -8.86 3.35
N ASP A 213 7.30 -8.38 4.41
CA ASP A 213 6.93 -7.14 5.08
C ASP A 213 7.80 -5.93 4.69
N TYR A 214 8.90 -6.16 3.95
CA TYR A 214 9.87 -5.11 3.64
C TYR A 214 9.31 -4.01 2.74
N LEU A 215 8.45 -4.33 1.76
CA LEU A 215 7.82 -3.31 0.92
C LEU A 215 6.88 -2.41 1.74
N PRO A 216 5.90 -2.93 2.51
CA PRO A 216 5.11 -2.11 3.43
C PRO A 216 5.97 -1.28 4.39
N TRP A 217 7.00 -1.86 5.00
CA TRP A 217 7.87 -1.11 5.92
C TRP A 217 8.64 0.02 5.23
N LEU A 218 9.17 -0.23 4.03
CA LEU A 218 9.86 0.79 3.24
C LEU A 218 8.92 1.92 2.84
N LEU A 219 7.72 1.60 2.36
CA LEU A 219 6.71 2.60 2.00
C LEU A 219 6.23 3.39 3.21
N SER A 220 6.12 2.75 4.40
CA SER A 220 5.78 3.47 5.62
C SER A 220 6.80 4.57 5.93
N LYS A 221 8.10 4.21 5.91
CA LYS A 221 9.20 5.16 6.12
C LYS A 221 9.21 6.31 5.12
N ILE A 222 8.97 6.02 3.84
CA ILE A 222 9.01 7.03 2.77
C ILE A 222 7.79 7.97 2.85
N CYS A 223 6.60 7.41 3.07
CA CYS A 223 5.35 8.16 2.95
C CYS A 223 4.97 8.89 4.25
N TYR A 224 5.07 8.22 5.41
CA TYR A 224 4.66 8.80 6.69
C TYR A 224 5.77 9.63 7.33
N GLU A 225 6.98 9.06 7.45
CA GLU A 225 8.08 9.69 8.18
C GLU A 225 8.84 10.72 7.35
N ALA A 226 9.11 10.40 6.09
CA ALA A 226 9.99 11.19 5.25
C ALA A 226 9.26 12.19 4.33
N THR A 227 7.92 12.27 4.38
CA THR A 227 7.07 13.26 3.67
C THR A 227 7.13 13.22 2.13
N PHE A 228 7.66 12.16 1.53
CA PHE A 228 7.83 12.05 0.07
C PHE A 228 6.61 11.47 -0.67
N PHE A 229 5.49 11.27 0.04
CA PHE A 229 4.27 10.71 -0.54
C PHE A 229 3.78 11.48 -1.76
N ASN A 230 3.72 12.81 -1.70
CA ASN A 230 3.22 13.63 -2.81
C ASN A 230 4.07 13.45 -4.08
N GLN A 231 5.38 13.48 -3.93
CA GLN A 231 6.31 13.32 -5.05
C GLN A 231 6.14 11.94 -5.69
N LEU A 232 6.08 10.88 -4.87
CA LEU A 232 5.87 9.52 -5.33
C LEU A 232 4.51 9.36 -6.02
N PHE A 233 3.43 9.88 -5.40
CA PHE A 233 2.09 9.77 -5.94
C PHE A 233 1.95 10.46 -7.30
N VAL A 234 2.57 11.63 -7.48
CA VAL A 234 2.62 12.33 -8.77
C VAL A 234 3.46 11.55 -9.78
N GLN A 235 4.62 11.01 -9.40
CA GLN A 235 5.46 10.25 -10.32
C GLN A 235 4.75 9.01 -10.88
N LEU A 236 3.99 8.31 -10.04
CA LEU A 236 3.18 7.15 -10.43
C LEU A 236 2.07 7.49 -11.45
N SER A 237 1.65 8.75 -11.55
CA SER A 237 0.70 9.20 -12.58
C SER A 237 1.32 9.30 -13.98
N SER A 238 2.63 9.60 -14.06
CA SER A 238 3.32 9.88 -15.31
C SER A 238 3.86 8.63 -16.01
N THR A 239 4.05 7.53 -15.28
CA THR A 239 4.62 6.27 -15.79
C THR A 239 3.77 5.60 -16.88
N ASN A 240 2.47 5.88 -16.93
CA ASN A 240 1.55 5.29 -17.93
C ASN A 240 1.41 6.12 -19.21
N SER A 241 1.68 7.43 -19.17
CA SER A 241 1.49 8.34 -20.31
C SER A 241 2.51 8.13 -21.45
N SER A 242 3.61 7.41 -21.21
CA SER A 242 4.65 7.14 -22.21
C SER A 242 4.60 5.75 -22.84
N ARG A 243 3.85 4.78 -22.26
CA ARG A 243 3.86 3.38 -22.73
C ARG A 243 2.80 3.06 -23.80
N TYR A 244 1.72 3.85 -23.91
CA TYR A 244 0.71 3.71 -24.96
C TYR A 244 0.10 5.07 -25.31
N ARG A 245 0.80 5.90 -26.10
CA ARG A 245 0.16 7.05 -26.75
C ARG A 245 -0.71 6.54 -27.90
N SER A 246 -1.96 6.26 -27.57
CA SER A 246 -3.06 6.22 -28.53
C SER A 246 -3.83 7.54 -28.36
N ASP A 247 -3.99 8.29 -29.44
CA ASP A 247 -4.50 9.67 -29.48
C ASP A 247 -6.00 9.84 -29.10
N ASN A 248 -6.60 8.92 -28.34
CA ASN A 248 -8.04 8.95 -27.99
C ASN A 248 -8.37 8.51 -26.55
N VAL A 249 -7.40 8.47 -25.63
CA VAL A 249 -7.67 8.05 -24.25
C VAL A 249 -8.12 9.27 -23.43
N ARG A 250 -9.33 9.23 -22.86
CA ARG A 250 -9.74 10.17 -21.78
C ARG A 250 -8.58 10.30 -20.80
N ASP A 251 -8.23 11.51 -20.37
CA ASP A 251 -7.24 11.71 -19.32
C ASP A 251 -7.57 10.79 -18.13
N VAL A 252 -6.80 9.73 -17.96
CA VAL A 252 -7.01 8.75 -16.89
C VAL A 252 -6.62 9.45 -15.59
N LEU A 253 -7.58 9.62 -14.69
CA LEU A 253 -7.42 10.46 -13.51
C LEU A 253 -6.42 9.89 -12.49
N PHE A 254 -6.41 8.56 -12.38
CA PHE A 254 -5.57 7.79 -11.47
C PHE A 254 -5.01 6.54 -12.15
N THR A 255 -3.84 6.08 -11.73
CA THR A 255 -3.22 4.85 -12.26
C THR A 255 -3.44 3.66 -11.32
N ARG A 256 -3.31 2.43 -11.87
CA ARG A 256 -3.35 1.20 -11.06
C ARG A 256 -2.26 1.20 -9.98
N GLU A 257 -1.11 1.78 -10.28
CA GLU A 257 -0.01 1.92 -9.34
C GLU A 257 -0.31 2.90 -8.20
N GLN A 258 -1.03 4.00 -8.46
CA GLN A 258 -1.51 4.91 -7.41
C GLN A 258 -2.52 4.23 -6.49
N VAL A 259 -3.46 3.47 -7.06
CA VAL A 259 -4.41 2.65 -6.27
C VAL A 259 -3.67 1.63 -5.43
N PHE A 260 -2.68 0.93 -6.00
CA PHE A 260 -1.87 -0.05 -5.30
C PHE A 260 -1.07 0.58 -4.14
N LEU A 261 -0.49 1.76 -4.33
CA LEU A 261 0.20 2.48 -3.25
C LEU A 261 -0.75 2.76 -2.09
N LEU A 262 -1.93 3.33 -2.37
CA LEU A 262 -2.90 3.65 -1.32
C LEU A 262 -3.45 2.41 -0.63
N SER A 263 -3.65 1.30 -1.36
CA SER A 263 -4.14 0.05 -0.76
C SER A 263 -3.13 -0.59 0.19
N LEU A 264 -1.83 -0.41 -0.04
CA LEU A 264 -0.79 -0.81 0.91
C LEU A 264 -0.77 0.11 2.13
N LEU A 265 -0.79 1.43 1.91
CA LEU A 265 -0.76 2.41 3.00
C LEU A 265 -2.00 2.30 3.89
N SER A 266 -3.18 2.02 3.34
CA SER A 266 -4.42 1.85 4.11
C SER A 266 -4.42 0.62 5.03
N ARG A 267 -3.44 -0.27 4.89
CA ARG A 267 -3.26 -1.47 5.73
C ARG A 267 -2.18 -1.29 6.79
N ILE A 268 -1.46 -0.17 6.76
CA ILE A 268 -0.38 0.14 7.69
C ILE A 268 -0.96 1.02 8.81
N HIS A 269 -0.86 0.53 10.04
CA HIS A 269 -1.21 1.31 11.22
C HIS A 269 0.04 1.99 11.76
N GLU A 270 0.25 3.25 11.38
CA GLU A 270 1.38 4.05 11.85
C GLU A 270 0.96 4.98 12.98
N GLN A 271 1.79 5.10 14.03
CA GLN A 271 1.44 5.94 15.19
C GLN A 271 1.74 7.42 14.97
N VAL A 272 2.65 7.72 14.04
CA VAL A 272 3.11 9.07 13.73
C VAL A 272 2.89 9.34 12.25
N VAL A 273 1.91 10.21 11.97
CA VAL A 273 1.57 10.62 10.61
C VAL A 273 1.86 12.11 10.46
N SER A 274 2.58 12.49 9.40
CA SER A 274 2.84 13.89 9.08
C SER A 274 1.59 14.62 8.61
N GLY A 275 1.51 15.92 8.91
CA GLY A 275 0.43 16.78 8.43
C GLY A 275 0.34 16.82 6.91
N ASP A 276 1.49 16.92 6.24
CA ASP A 276 1.58 16.97 4.77
C ASP A 276 0.99 15.72 4.11
N PHE A 277 1.25 14.53 4.69
CA PHE A 277 0.64 13.29 4.22
C PHE A 277 -0.88 13.32 4.37
N GLY A 278 -1.40 13.72 5.54
CA GLY A 278 -2.85 13.84 5.75
C GLY A 278 -3.50 14.80 4.75
N LEU A 279 -2.91 15.97 4.55
CA LEU A 279 -3.39 16.96 3.58
C LEU A 279 -3.37 16.42 2.14
N ALA A 280 -2.31 15.71 1.75
CA ALA A 280 -2.22 15.07 0.45
C ALA A 280 -3.37 14.07 0.22
N VAL A 281 -3.62 13.20 1.20
CA VAL A 281 -4.71 12.21 1.15
C VAL A 281 -6.08 12.90 1.05
N LEU A 282 -6.30 14.00 1.78
CA LEU A 282 -7.52 14.79 1.67
C LEU A 282 -7.72 15.39 0.26
N GLN A 283 -6.65 15.91 -0.36
CA GLN A 283 -6.75 16.44 -1.73
C GLN A 283 -7.06 15.34 -2.74
N ILE A 284 -6.47 14.15 -2.56
CA ILE A 284 -6.76 12.98 -3.41
C ILE A 284 -8.23 12.55 -3.25
N LEU A 285 -8.74 12.48 -2.02
CA LEU A 285 -10.15 12.20 -1.73
C LEU A 285 -11.08 13.20 -2.45
N LYS A 286 -10.81 14.51 -2.33
CA LYS A 286 -11.61 15.57 -2.98
C LYS A 286 -11.60 15.43 -4.52
N LYS A 287 -10.43 15.13 -5.10
CA LYS A 287 -10.26 14.90 -6.54
C LYS A 287 -11.05 13.68 -7.02
N ALA A 288 -10.93 12.55 -6.32
CA ALA A 288 -11.63 11.32 -6.66
C ALA A 288 -13.16 11.46 -6.51
N SER A 289 -13.61 12.14 -5.46
CA SER A 289 -15.03 12.42 -5.24
C SER A 289 -15.62 13.26 -6.38
N THR A 290 -14.94 14.33 -6.78
CA THR A 290 -15.39 15.21 -7.87
C THR A 290 -15.54 14.43 -9.18
N ALA A 291 -14.59 13.55 -9.48
CA ALA A 291 -14.65 12.71 -10.67
C ALA A 291 -15.89 11.81 -10.71
N ILE A 292 -16.23 11.18 -9.58
CA ILE A 292 -17.42 10.34 -9.48
C ILE A 292 -18.69 11.17 -9.59
N HIS A 293 -18.77 12.32 -8.92
CA HIS A 293 -19.94 13.20 -8.98
C HIS A 293 -20.21 13.76 -10.38
N THR A 294 -19.16 14.08 -11.15
CA THR A 294 -19.31 14.58 -12.54
C THR A 294 -19.71 13.49 -13.54
N THR A 295 -19.69 12.22 -13.15
CA THR A 295 -20.01 11.12 -14.06
C THR A 295 -21.53 10.98 -14.22
N LEU A 296 -22.04 11.49 -15.35
CA LEU A 296 -23.48 11.53 -15.69
C LEU A 296 -24.13 10.14 -15.85
N CYS A 297 -23.36 9.09 -16.13
CA CYS A 297 -23.87 7.73 -16.37
C CYS A 297 -23.25 6.70 -15.39
N PRO A 298 -24.05 5.91 -14.65
CA PRO A 298 -23.56 4.88 -13.74
C PRO A 298 -22.66 3.80 -14.38
N SER A 299 -22.81 3.56 -15.69
CA SER A 299 -21.99 2.61 -16.45
C SER A 299 -20.59 3.12 -16.79
N THR A 300 -20.29 4.40 -16.53
CA THR A 300 -19.01 5.05 -16.84
C THR A 300 -18.22 5.46 -15.60
N ILE A 301 -18.61 5.00 -14.41
CA ILE A 301 -17.89 5.30 -13.17
C ILE A 301 -16.45 4.76 -13.29
N ASP A 302 -15.49 5.64 -13.06
CA ASP A 302 -14.08 5.28 -13.01
C ASP A 302 -13.84 4.36 -11.80
N THR A 303 -13.58 3.08 -12.07
CA THR A 303 -13.35 2.08 -11.03
C THR A 303 -12.12 2.40 -10.20
N LEU A 304 -11.10 3.05 -10.79
CA LEU A 304 -9.92 3.47 -10.05
C LEU A 304 -10.27 4.58 -9.06
N ALA A 305 -11.06 5.57 -9.48
CA ALA A 305 -11.51 6.64 -8.59
C ALA A 305 -12.33 6.10 -7.40
N VAL A 306 -13.15 5.06 -7.61
CA VAL A 306 -13.87 4.37 -6.54
C VAL A 306 -12.91 3.72 -5.54
N GLU A 307 -11.91 2.99 -6.03
CA GLU A 307 -10.88 2.36 -5.18
C GLU A 307 -10.06 3.41 -4.41
N ILE A 308 -9.68 4.52 -5.06
CA ILE A 308 -9.00 5.64 -4.41
C ILE A 308 -9.88 6.21 -3.27
N LEU A 309 -11.18 6.43 -3.50
CA LEU A 309 -12.08 6.90 -2.45
C LEU A 309 -12.09 5.97 -1.23
N GLU A 310 -12.20 4.66 -1.46
CA GLU A 310 -12.21 3.67 -0.39
C GLU A 310 -10.93 3.74 0.45
N TYR A 311 -9.76 3.64 -0.19
CA TYR A 311 -8.48 3.63 0.54
C TYR A 311 -8.18 4.97 1.22
N THR A 312 -8.53 6.10 0.60
CA THR A 312 -8.34 7.42 1.24
C THR A 312 -9.24 7.61 2.46
N LEU A 313 -10.49 7.15 2.42
CA LEU A 313 -11.38 7.19 3.59
C LEU A 313 -10.85 6.30 4.73
N ILE A 314 -10.32 5.11 4.42
CA ILE A 314 -9.69 4.23 5.42
C ILE A 314 -8.49 4.92 6.08
N ILE A 315 -7.60 5.50 5.27
CA ILE A 315 -6.41 6.21 5.78
C ILE A 315 -6.83 7.41 6.66
N LEU A 316 -7.78 8.23 6.19
CA LEU A 316 -8.25 9.39 6.95
C LEU A 316 -8.97 8.98 8.25
N ARG A 317 -9.74 7.89 8.22
CA ARG A 317 -10.35 7.32 9.43
C ARG A 317 -9.28 7.02 10.47
N ASP A 318 -8.21 6.34 10.06
CA ASP A 318 -7.14 5.91 10.95
C ASP A 318 -6.34 7.12 11.48
N ILE A 319 -6.04 8.10 10.62
CA ILE A 319 -5.41 9.37 11.05
C ILE A 319 -6.28 10.08 12.11
N CYS A 320 -7.59 10.18 11.88
CA CYS A 320 -8.51 10.88 12.78
C CYS A 320 -8.73 10.14 14.11
N ALA A 321 -8.44 8.84 14.17
CA ALA A 321 -8.52 8.04 15.40
C ALA A 321 -7.43 8.42 16.43
N HIS A 322 -6.35 9.08 16.01
CA HIS A 322 -5.30 9.52 16.91
C HIS A 322 -5.79 10.63 17.84
N VAL A 323 -5.84 10.33 19.14
CA VAL A 323 -6.11 11.31 20.19
C VAL A 323 -4.78 11.93 20.61
N CYS A 324 -4.67 13.25 20.55
CA CYS A 324 -3.53 13.96 21.15
C CYS A 324 -3.50 13.61 22.65
N GLN A 325 -2.39 13.04 23.14
CA GLN A 325 -2.21 12.85 24.58
C GLN A 325 -2.12 14.24 25.22
N ASP A 326 -3.04 14.53 26.14
CA ASP A 326 -3.05 15.76 26.91
C ASP A 326 -1.71 15.93 27.65
N GLY A 327 -1.05 17.09 27.48
CA GLY A 327 0.07 17.50 28.32
C GLY A 327 1.42 17.72 27.65
N GLN A 328 1.57 17.49 26.34
CA GLN A 328 2.78 17.95 25.62
C GLN A 328 2.47 19.25 24.87
N SER A 329 3.13 20.33 25.25
CA SER A 329 3.22 21.55 24.43
C SER A 329 3.84 21.16 23.09
N ARG A 330 3.01 21.00 22.06
CA ARG A 330 3.49 20.77 20.70
C ARG A 330 3.63 22.12 20.02
N ASP A 331 4.83 22.41 19.51
CA ASP A 331 5.12 23.61 18.73
C ASP A 331 4.45 23.58 17.33
N SER A 332 3.92 22.43 16.90
CA SER A 332 3.29 22.22 15.58
C SER A 332 1.91 21.57 15.68
N PRO A 333 0.94 21.96 14.85
CA PRO A 333 -0.40 21.36 14.82
C PRO A 333 -0.34 19.88 14.45
N SER A 334 -1.24 19.09 15.02
CA SER A 334 -1.35 17.67 14.67
C SER A 334 -1.88 17.47 13.24
N ALA A 335 -1.65 16.30 12.64
CA ALA A 335 -2.21 15.98 11.32
C ALA A 335 -3.74 16.11 11.29
N VAL A 336 -4.42 15.76 12.40
CA VAL A 336 -5.86 15.91 12.54
C VAL A 336 -6.28 17.38 12.57
N GLU A 337 -5.58 18.23 13.31
CA GLU A 337 -5.86 19.69 13.35
C GLU A 337 -5.69 20.35 11.98
N LEU A 338 -4.65 19.96 11.23
CA LEU A 338 -4.42 20.45 9.87
C LEU A 338 -5.53 20.00 8.91
N LEU A 339 -5.96 18.74 9.01
CA LEU A 339 -7.08 18.20 8.23
C LEU A 339 -8.39 18.95 8.51
N LEU A 340 -8.71 19.17 9.79
CA LEU A 340 -9.91 19.92 10.21
C LEU A 340 -9.87 21.36 9.71
N SER A 341 -8.73 22.05 9.89
CA SER A 341 -8.52 23.42 9.40
C SER A 341 -8.58 23.53 7.88
N SER A 342 -8.32 22.42 7.17
CA SER A 342 -8.41 22.32 5.70
C SER A 342 -9.80 21.91 5.19
N GLY A 343 -10.79 21.91 6.09
CA GLY A 343 -12.20 21.67 5.77
C GLY A 343 -12.57 20.21 5.57
N LEU A 344 -11.83 19.26 6.17
CA LEU A 344 -12.18 17.83 6.13
C LEU A 344 -13.62 17.59 6.60
N LEU A 345 -13.99 18.16 7.76
CA LEU A 345 -15.30 17.91 8.37
C LEU A 345 -16.45 18.39 7.48
N THR A 346 -16.38 19.65 7.04
CA THR A 346 -17.39 20.26 6.16
C THR A 346 -17.53 19.44 4.87
N PHE A 347 -16.41 19.04 4.26
CA PHE A 347 -16.41 18.21 3.07
C PHE A 347 -17.11 16.86 3.28
N LEU A 348 -16.83 16.16 4.38
CA LEU A 348 -17.46 14.87 4.70
C LEU A 348 -18.97 14.99 4.98
N LEU A 349 -19.38 16.06 5.68
CA LEU A 349 -20.80 16.34 5.91
C LEU A 349 -21.52 16.63 4.58
N ASP A 350 -20.91 17.38 3.68
CA ASP A 350 -21.47 17.64 2.35
C ASP A 350 -21.58 16.37 1.51
N LEU A 351 -20.57 15.49 1.55
CA LEU A 351 -20.66 14.18 0.90
C LEU A 351 -21.83 13.37 1.46
N LEU A 352 -22.01 13.36 2.78
CA LEU A 352 -23.09 12.62 3.42
C LEU A 352 -24.47 13.19 3.06
N ARG A 353 -24.61 14.51 2.96
CA ARG A 353 -25.85 15.19 2.51
C ARG A 353 -26.19 14.91 1.04
N GLN A 354 -25.18 14.74 0.20
CA GLN A 354 -25.37 14.42 -1.23
C GLN A 354 -25.84 12.98 -1.44
N LEU A 355 -25.65 12.10 -0.46
CA LEU A 355 -26.23 10.77 -0.49
C LEU A 355 -27.73 10.84 -0.18
N GLU A 356 -28.54 10.01 -0.84
CA GLU A 356 -29.95 9.83 -0.46
C GLU A 356 -30.07 9.43 1.02
N PRO A 357 -31.17 9.67 1.74
CA PRO A 357 -31.35 9.08 3.06
C PRO A 357 -31.25 7.55 3.00
N PRO A 358 -30.80 6.86 4.08
CA PRO A 358 -30.83 5.40 4.13
C PRO A 358 -32.22 4.85 3.79
N GLU A 359 -32.31 3.66 3.19
CA GLU A 359 -33.57 3.17 2.60
C GLU A 359 -34.75 3.16 3.58
N ILE A 360 -34.53 2.82 4.85
CA ILE A 360 -35.56 2.84 5.90
C ILE A 360 -36.06 4.27 6.16
N VAL A 361 -35.18 5.27 6.13
CA VAL A 361 -35.50 6.69 6.30
C VAL A 361 -36.15 7.27 5.04
N LYS A 362 -35.81 6.74 3.86
CA LYS A 362 -36.43 7.13 2.60
C LYS A 362 -37.90 6.70 2.55
N LYS A 363 -38.22 5.49 3.01
CA LYS A 363 -39.60 4.97 3.07
C LYS A 363 -40.51 5.76 4.01
N SER A 364 -39.95 6.54 4.94
CA SER A 364 -40.72 7.38 5.85
C SER A 364 -40.95 8.82 5.35
N ARG A 365 -40.47 9.20 4.15
CA ARG A 365 -40.70 10.53 3.56
C ARG A 365 -41.74 10.47 2.43
N PRO A 366 -42.61 11.49 2.27
CA PRO A 366 -43.54 11.58 1.14
C PRO A 366 -42.79 11.49 -0.20
N GLN A 367 -43.33 10.71 -1.14
CA GLN A 367 -42.70 10.39 -2.43
C GLN A 367 -42.43 11.66 -3.26
N GLU A 368 -41.20 12.18 -3.22
CA GLU A 368 -40.71 13.09 -4.25
C GLU A 368 -40.14 12.29 -5.43
N LEU A 369 -40.60 12.66 -6.63
CA LEU A 369 -40.23 12.08 -7.92
C LEU A 369 -38.72 11.83 -8.01
N ASN A 370 -38.36 10.55 -8.14
CA ASN A 370 -36.99 10.08 -8.36
C ASN A 370 -36.42 10.68 -9.66
N GLN A 371 -35.70 11.78 -9.55
CA GLN A 371 -34.80 12.25 -10.60
C GLN A 371 -33.41 11.64 -10.36
N GLY A 372 -32.95 10.88 -11.36
CA GLY A 372 -31.63 10.23 -11.52
C GLY A 372 -30.66 10.29 -10.35
N LYS A 373 -30.61 9.22 -9.54
CA LYS A 373 -29.82 9.17 -8.30
C LYS A 373 -28.61 8.25 -8.38
N LEU A 374 -27.50 8.71 -7.81
CA LEU A 374 -26.24 7.97 -7.72
C LEU A 374 -26.39 6.75 -6.80
N ARG A 375 -26.18 5.56 -7.37
CA ARG A 375 -25.84 4.37 -6.60
C ARG A 375 -24.50 4.63 -5.88
N TYR A 376 -24.39 4.29 -4.60
CA TYR A 376 -23.15 4.50 -3.83
C TYR A 376 -21.92 4.00 -4.60
N PRO A 377 -20.77 4.70 -4.56
CA PRO A 377 -19.57 4.32 -5.30
C PRO A 377 -19.16 2.87 -5.02
N TYR A 378 -19.27 2.43 -3.76
CA TYR A 378 -19.03 1.06 -3.32
C TYR A 378 -19.87 0.73 -2.06
N LYS A 379 -19.94 -0.55 -1.70
CA LYS A 379 -20.67 -1.05 -0.52
C LYS A 379 -19.96 -0.61 0.76
N GLY A 380 -20.65 0.10 1.66
CA GLY A 380 -20.08 0.62 2.90
C GLY A 380 -19.57 2.07 2.85
N TYR A 381 -19.60 2.72 1.68
CA TYR A 381 -19.14 4.11 1.49
C TYR A 381 -19.72 5.09 2.51
N ARG A 382 -21.04 5.04 2.74
CA ARG A 382 -21.71 5.90 3.74
C ARG A 382 -21.16 5.63 5.14
N GLY A 383 -21.01 4.35 5.49
CA GLY A 383 -20.45 3.95 6.78
C GLY A 383 -19.03 4.48 6.97
N ASP A 384 -18.20 4.47 5.94
CA ASP A 384 -16.82 4.96 6.04
C ASP A 384 -16.76 6.47 6.28
N ILE A 385 -17.60 7.25 5.57
CA ILE A 385 -17.75 8.70 5.84
C ILE A 385 -18.15 8.94 7.30
N VAL A 386 -19.18 8.23 7.78
CA VAL A 386 -19.66 8.34 9.17
C VAL A 386 -18.56 7.98 10.16
N SER A 387 -17.75 6.97 9.87
CA SER A 387 -16.62 6.58 10.71
C SER A 387 -15.54 7.65 10.81
N VAL A 388 -15.22 8.36 9.72
CA VAL A 388 -14.24 9.46 9.78
C VAL A 388 -14.79 10.63 10.61
N ILE A 389 -16.06 11.00 10.41
CA ILE A 389 -16.73 12.06 11.18
C ILE A 389 -16.74 11.70 12.68
N ALA A 390 -17.08 10.46 13.02
CA ALA A 390 -17.09 9.97 14.39
C ALA A 390 -15.72 10.10 15.07
N ASN A 391 -14.65 9.73 14.38
CA ASN A 391 -13.28 9.86 14.88
C ASN A 391 -12.86 11.32 15.06
N CYS A 392 -13.27 12.21 14.15
CA CYS A 392 -13.02 13.65 14.28
C CYS A 392 -13.68 14.23 15.55
N ALA A 393 -14.93 13.82 15.82
CA ALA A 393 -15.71 14.32 16.96
C ALA A 393 -15.25 13.78 18.33
N PHE A 394 -14.55 12.65 18.37
CA PHE A 394 -14.16 12.00 19.63
C PHE A 394 -13.29 12.90 20.50
N ARG A 395 -13.81 13.29 21.67
CA ARG A 395 -13.13 14.14 22.67
C ARG A 395 -12.63 15.49 22.13
N ARG A 396 -13.28 16.05 21.10
CA ARG A 396 -12.94 17.36 20.53
C ARG A 396 -14.17 18.27 20.52
N LYS A 397 -14.38 19.04 21.60
CA LYS A 397 -15.58 19.90 21.75
C LYS A 397 -15.78 20.86 20.58
N GLN A 398 -14.71 21.49 20.08
CA GLN A 398 -14.78 22.38 18.92
C GLN A 398 -15.39 21.70 17.67
N VAL A 399 -14.99 20.45 17.39
CA VAL A 399 -15.50 19.68 16.26
C VAL A 399 -16.95 19.27 16.50
N GLN A 400 -17.29 18.87 17.73
CA GLN A 400 -18.66 18.54 18.12
C GLN A 400 -19.60 19.74 17.95
N ASP A 401 -19.16 20.94 18.32
CA ASP A 401 -19.92 22.18 18.16
C ASP A 401 -20.04 22.58 16.68
N GLU A 402 -18.99 22.41 15.88
CA GLU A 402 -19.04 22.66 14.43
C GLU A 402 -20.07 21.75 13.74
N ILE A 403 -20.09 20.46 14.07
CA ILE A 403 -21.09 19.52 13.56
C ILE A 403 -22.51 20.00 13.89
N ARG A 404 -22.76 20.42 15.15
CA ARG A 404 -24.05 20.95 15.57
C ARG A 404 -24.44 22.20 14.78
N GLN A 405 -23.54 23.17 14.67
CA GLN A 405 -23.78 24.44 13.95
C GLN A 405 -24.11 24.21 12.47
N GLN A 406 -23.66 23.11 11.88
CA GLN A 406 -23.98 22.72 10.51
C GLN A 406 -25.22 21.81 10.38
N ASN A 407 -26.08 21.75 11.41
CA ASN A 407 -27.24 20.84 11.49
C ASN A 407 -26.85 19.35 11.29
N GLY A 408 -25.62 18.99 11.67
CA GLY A 408 -25.07 17.65 11.48
C GLY A 408 -25.59 16.61 12.47
N ILE A 409 -26.18 17.03 13.60
CA ILE A 409 -26.75 16.11 14.60
C ILE A 409 -27.86 15.25 13.97
N LEU A 410 -28.84 15.90 13.33
CA LEU A 410 -29.94 15.19 12.65
C LEU A 410 -29.42 14.32 11.50
N LEU A 411 -28.48 14.84 10.72
CA LEU A 411 -27.87 14.10 9.62
C LEU A 411 -27.19 12.80 10.10
N LEU A 412 -26.52 12.82 11.25
CA LEU A 412 -25.88 11.64 11.83
C LEU A 412 -26.88 10.67 12.48
N LEU A 413 -27.96 11.19 13.09
CA LEU A 413 -29.05 10.36 13.62
C LEU A 413 -29.74 9.55 12.53
N GLU A 414 -29.89 10.10 11.32
CA GLU A 414 -30.43 9.37 10.16
C GLU A 414 -29.60 8.14 9.79
N GLN A 415 -28.33 8.09 10.19
CA GLN A 415 -27.43 6.96 9.92
C GLN A 415 -27.54 5.85 10.98
N CYS A 416 -28.38 5.99 12.00
CA CYS A 416 -28.56 5.00 13.07
C CYS A 416 -29.55 3.88 12.70
N VAL A 417 -29.55 3.45 11.44
CA VAL A 417 -30.47 2.45 10.90
C VAL A 417 -29.73 1.33 10.19
N VAL A 418 -30.40 0.18 10.04
CA VAL A 418 -29.88 -0.95 9.26
C VAL A 418 -29.98 -0.60 7.77
N ASP A 419 -28.93 -0.90 7.02
CA ASP A 419 -28.87 -0.63 5.58
C ASP A 419 -28.08 -1.76 4.89
N GLU A 420 -28.68 -2.41 3.90
CA GLU A 420 -28.08 -3.57 3.21
C GLU A 420 -26.84 -3.17 2.38
N GLY A 421 -26.85 -1.93 1.85
CA GLY A 421 -25.74 -1.36 1.10
C GLY A 421 -24.59 -0.91 1.98
N ASN A 422 -24.80 -0.82 3.29
CA ASN A 422 -23.82 -0.32 4.26
C ASN A 422 -23.82 -1.20 5.52
N PRO A 423 -23.11 -2.34 5.49
CA PRO A 423 -22.91 -3.17 6.67
C PRO A 423 -22.37 -2.34 7.84
N PHE A 424 -22.93 -2.58 9.02
CA PHE A 424 -22.60 -1.88 10.26
C PHE A 424 -22.93 -0.38 10.29
N LEU A 425 -23.76 0.14 9.36
CA LEU A 425 -24.13 1.55 9.35
C LEU A 425 -24.75 1.99 10.68
N ARG A 426 -25.69 1.20 11.21
CA ARG A 426 -26.33 1.46 12.50
C ARG A 426 -25.32 1.63 13.62
N GLU A 427 -24.39 0.70 13.75
CA GLU A 427 -23.36 0.69 14.79
C GLU A 427 -22.41 1.88 14.62
N LYS A 428 -21.97 2.16 13.39
CA LYS A 428 -21.13 3.32 13.07
C LYS A 428 -21.86 4.64 13.35
N GLY A 429 -23.15 4.75 13.04
CA GLY A 429 -24.00 5.90 13.33
C GLY A 429 -24.18 6.13 14.83
N LEU A 430 -24.51 5.07 15.59
CA LEU A 430 -24.62 5.15 17.04
C LEU A 430 -23.30 5.56 17.69
N TRP A 431 -22.18 5.06 17.18
CA TRP A 431 -20.85 5.46 17.64
C TRP A 431 -20.53 6.93 17.31
N ALA A 432 -20.90 7.42 16.12
CA ALA A 432 -20.76 8.82 15.77
C ALA A 432 -21.57 9.73 16.70
N VAL A 433 -22.84 9.37 16.96
CA VAL A 433 -23.72 10.11 17.89
C VAL A 433 -23.16 10.08 19.31
N ARG A 434 -22.68 8.93 19.79
CA ARG A 434 -22.00 8.86 21.09
C ARG A 434 -20.84 9.86 21.17
N ASN A 435 -19.93 9.82 20.20
CA ASN A 435 -18.76 10.70 20.20
C ASN A 435 -19.13 12.18 20.09
N LEU A 436 -20.23 12.49 19.41
CA LEU A 436 -20.77 13.85 19.26
C LEU A 436 -21.36 14.42 20.55
N LEU A 437 -21.91 13.56 21.40
CA LEU A 437 -22.58 13.93 22.65
C LEU A 437 -21.67 13.79 23.89
N GLU A 438 -20.60 13.01 23.80
CA GLU A 438 -19.67 12.77 24.91
C GLU A 438 -19.05 14.09 25.39
N GLY A 439 -19.40 14.50 26.63
CA GLY A 439 -18.88 15.70 27.26
C GLY A 439 -19.41 17.04 26.71
N ASN A 440 -20.45 17.04 25.87
CA ASN A 440 -21.02 18.25 25.27
C ASN A 440 -22.50 18.40 25.63
N GLU A 441 -22.79 19.24 26.63
CA GLU A 441 -24.14 19.48 27.14
C GLU A 441 -25.03 20.20 26.12
N GLU A 442 -24.46 21.08 25.30
CA GLU A 442 -25.17 21.81 24.27
C GLU A 442 -25.72 20.86 23.20
N ASN A 443 -24.91 19.90 22.74
CA ASN A 443 -25.35 18.88 21.80
C ASN A 443 -26.37 17.92 22.42
N GLN A 444 -26.19 17.54 23.70
CA GLN A 444 -27.14 16.70 24.43
C GLN A 444 -28.51 17.37 24.55
N ARG A 445 -28.54 18.68 24.79
CA ARG A 445 -29.79 19.45 24.88
C ARG A 445 -30.53 19.47 23.55
N GLU A 446 -29.83 19.69 22.43
CA GLU A 446 -30.47 19.67 21.11
C GLU A 446 -31.12 18.32 20.79
N VAL A 447 -30.46 17.21 21.15
CA VAL A 447 -31.04 15.86 21.01
C VAL A 447 -32.21 15.64 21.97
N ALA A 448 -32.14 16.13 23.21
CA ALA A 448 -33.21 16.01 24.20
C ALA A 448 -34.47 16.81 23.84
N GLU A 449 -34.33 17.87 23.03
CA GLU A 449 -35.43 18.69 22.52
C GLU A 449 -36.15 18.07 21.32
N LEU A 450 -35.63 16.97 20.75
CA LEU A 450 -36.28 16.26 19.65
C LEU A 450 -37.61 15.67 20.11
N LYS A 451 -38.68 16.05 19.40
CA LYS A 451 -40.04 15.57 19.66
C LYS A 451 -40.48 14.62 18.57
N LEU A 452 -41.14 13.54 18.98
CA LEU A 452 -41.86 12.67 18.07
C LEU A 452 -42.98 13.49 17.38
N GLN A 453 -42.94 13.56 16.05
CA GLN A 453 -43.96 14.27 15.26
C GLN A 453 -45.05 13.35 14.69
N GLY A 454 -44.84 12.04 14.69
CA GLY A 454 -45.79 11.05 14.20
C GLY A 454 -45.14 9.74 13.81
N THR A 455 -45.97 8.77 13.43
CA THR A 455 -45.55 7.51 12.79
C THR A 455 -45.78 7.61 11.29
N VAL A 456 -44.97 6.89 10.53
CA VAL A 456 -45.16 6.74 9.09
C VAL A 456 -45.42 5.27 8.83
N ASP A 457 -46.62 4.98 8.34
CA ASP A 457 -46.97 3.63 7.91
C ASP A 457 -46.26 3.36 6.59
N THR A 458 -45.41 2.33 6.55
CA THR A 458 -44.77 1.92 5.30
C THR A 458 -45.74 1.03 4.51
N PRO A 459 -45.63 0.98 3.17
CA PRO A 459 -46.48 0.14 2.33
C PRO A 459 -46.56 -1.31 2.82
N GLU A 460 -45.44 -1.87 3.28
CA GLU A 460 -45.38 -3.24 3.80
C GLU A 460 -46.20 -3.44 5.08
N VAL A 461 -46.34 -2.40 5.91
CA VAL A 461 -47.13 -2.44 7.14
C VAL A 461 -48.62 -2.33 6.82
N THR A 462 -48.99 -1.42 5.92
CA THR A 462 -50.38 -1.28 5.43
C THR A 462 -50.87 -2.50 4.65
N ASP A 463 -50.02 -3.12 3.83
CA ASP A 463 -50.36 -4.33 3.04
C ASP A 463 -50.65 -5.53 3.95
N LEU A 464 -50.10 -5.53 5.16
CA LEU A 464 -50.39 -6.53 6.20
C LEU A 464 -51.65 -6.18 7.02
N GLY A 465 -52.37 -5.12 6.67
CA GLY A 465 -53.54 -4.63 7.41
C GLY A 465 -53.18 -4.09 8.79
N MET A 466 -51.95 -3.61 8.97
CA MET A 466 -51.46 -3.06 10.23
C MET A 466 -51.14 -1.57 10.08
N ARG A 467 -51.05 -0.87 11.21
CA ARG A 467 -50.53 0.50 11.32
C ARG A 467 -49.64 0.62 12.54
N VAL A 468 -48.72 1.58 12.52
CA VAL A 468 -47.85 1.88 13.64
C VAL A 468 -48.47 3.01 14.45
N GLU A 469 -48.80 2.74 15.70
CA GLU A 469 -49.21 3.77 16.68
C GLU A 469 -48.10 3.95 17.71
N VAL A 470 -48.00 5.14 18.28
CA VAL A 470 -47.15 5.34 19.45
C VAL A 470 -47.98 5.17 20.70
N ASP A 471 -47.53 4.26 21.56
CA ASP A 471 -48.12 4.08 22.88
C ASP A 471 -47.93 5.38 23.70
N PRO A 472 -49.02 6.04 24.10
CA PRO A 472 -48.95 7.31 24.83
C PRO A 472 -48.35 7.18 26.24
N GLU A 473 -48.32 5.99 26.83
CA GLU A 473 -47.69 5.78 28.15
C GLU A 473 -46.20 5.48 28.06
N SER A 474 -45.78 4.67 27.10
CA SER A 474 -44.37 4.26 26.96
C SER A 474 -43.56 5.07 25.94
N GLY A 475 -44.23 5.84 25.08
CA GLY A 475 -43.62 6.54 23.96
C GLY A 475 -43.05 5.62 22.88
N ARG A 476 -43.32 4.31 22.95
CA ARG A 476 -42.79 3.30 22.02
C ARG A 476 -43.74 3.06 20.86
N ALA A 477 -43.18 2.82 19.67
CA ALA A 477 -43.95 2.40 18.51
C ALA A 477 -44.51 0.98 18.73
N LYS A 478 -45.79 0.79 18.39
CA LYS A 478 -46.55 -0.46 18.49
C LYS A 478 -47.31 -0.70 17.19
N LEU A 479 -47.22 -1.92 16.66
CA LEU A 479 -48.04 -2.37 15.54
C LEU A 479 -49.45 -2.71 16.04
N VAL A 480 -50.47 -2.16 15.41
CA VAL A 480 -51.88 -2.43 15.70
C VAL A 480 -52.61 -2.82 14.40
N ASN A 481 -53.56 -3.74 14.50
CA ASN A 481 -54.39 -4.11 13.35
C ASN A 481 -55.33 -2.97 12.98
N VAL A 482 -55.50 -2.74 11.67
CA VAL A 482 -56.51 -1.85 11.13
C VAL A 482 -57.84 -2.61 11.13
N SER A 483 -58.80 -2.18 11.95
CA SER A 483 -60.11 -2.81 12.05
C SER A 483 -60.92 -2.66 10.75
N PRO A 484 -61.71 -3.67 10.34
CA PRO A 484 -62.45 -3.67 9.06
C PRO A 484 -63.39 -2.47 8.87
N SER A 485 -63.89 -1.88 9.96
CA SER A 485 -64.80 -0.73 9.94
C SER A 485 -64.16 0.61 9.53
N LYS A 486 -62.84 0.68 9.34
CA LYS A 486 -62.13 1.90 8.88
C LYS A 486 -61.55 1.79 7.47
N LEU A 487 -61.55 0.60 6.87
CA LEU A 487 -61.16 0.42 5.46
C LEU A 487 -62.23 1.03 4.51
N GLU A 488 -63.50 0.98 4.89
CA GLU A 488 -64.61 1.57 4.11
C GLU A 488 -64.63 3.11 4.12
N GLU A 489 -64.00 3.78 5.09
CA GLU A 489 -63.89 5.27 5.11
C GLU A 489 -62.77 5.79 4.19
N MET A 490 -61.76 4.97 3.85
CA MET A 490 -60.64 5.37 2.98
C MET A 490 -60.96 5.19 1.49
N ASP A 491 -61.82 4.23 1.12
CA ASP A 491 -62.31 4.05 -0.25
C ASP A 491 -63.49 5.00 -0.62
N GLY A 492 -63.97 5.80 0.35
CA GLY A 492 -65.13 6.68 0.20
C GLY A 492 -64.84 8.12 -0.24
N VAL A 493 -63.58 8.49 -0.49
CA VAL A 493 -63.20 9.83 -0.98
C VAL A 493 -62.64 9.71 -2.39
N CYS A 494 -63.56 9.63 -3.37
CA CYS A 494 -63.27 9.85 -4.79
C CYS A 494 -62.88 11.31 -5.06
#